data_AF-A0A8J3F135-F1
#
_entry.id   AF-A0A8J3F135-F1
#
_cell.length_a   1.000
_cell.length_b   1.000
_cell.length_c   1.000
_cell.angle_alpha   90.00
_cell.angle_beta   90.00
_cell.angle_gamma   90.00
#
_symmetry.space_group_name_H-M   'P 1'
#
loop_
_entity.id
_entity.type
_entity.pdbx_description
1 polymer ?
#
loop_
_entity_poly.entity_id
_entity_poly.type
_entity_poly.pdbx_seq_one_letter_code
_entity_poly.pdbx_strand_id
1 'polypeptide(L)'
;MAGLIKDNFDEEVLIELSWIMNVIDEIAEKYGIETYETILIKYRVQPEEEQCIDKFIALHVNELESLSIIEIQKEIASYYFALTKRQWHVADDVVEKLIKIRKDELLN
;
A
#
# COMPACT_ATOMS: atom_id res chain seq x y z
N MET A 1 14.89 3.82 -34.72
CA MET A 1 15.60 4.72 -33.78
C MET A 1 14.65 5.50 -32.87
N ALA A 2 13.44 5.91 -33.30
CA ALA A 2 12.47 6.56 -32.41
C ALA A 2 11.85 5.64 -31.33
N GLY A 3 11.82 4.32 -31.54
CA GLY A 3 11.35 3.34 -30.54
C GLY A 3 12.31 3.19 -29.35
N LEU A 4 13.62 3.12 -29.61
CA LEU A 4 14.67 2.99 -28.58
C LEU A 4 14.73 4.19 -27.61
N ILE A 5 14.36 5.38 -28.06
CA ILE A 5 14.30 6.59 -27.22
C ILE A 5 13.09 6.56 -26.29
N LYS A 6 12.01 5.89 -26.72
CA LYS A 6 10.75 5.83 -25.97
C LYS A 6 10.79 4.75 -24.89
N ASP A 7 11.38 3.59 -25.20
CA ASP A 7 11.52 2.49 -24.25
C ASP A 7 12.46 2.86 -23.07
N ASN A 8 13.52 3.63 -23.34
CA ASN A 8 14.41 4.13 -22.29
C ASN A 8 13.76 5.21 -21.42
N PHE A 9 12.79 5.97 -21.95
CA PHE A 9 12.16 7.05 -21.19
C PHE A 9 11.32 6.51 -20.03
N ASP A 10 10.52 5.47 -20.27
CA ASP A 10 9.69 4.87 -19.21
C ASP A 10 10.57 4.23 -18.13
N GLU A 11 11.68 3.59 -18.52
CA GLU A 11 12.66 3.03 -17.59
C GLU A 11 13.35 4.12 -16.75
N GLU A 12 13.82 5.20 -17.39
CA GLU A 12 14.41 6.35 -16.70
C GLU A 12 13.43 6.99 -15.70
N VAL A 13 12.16 7.20 -16.09
CA VAL A 13 11.14 7.74 -15.20
C VAL A 13 10.89 6.83 -13.99
N LEU A 14 10.81 5.51 -14.20
CA LEU A 14 10.62 4.55 -13.11
C LEU A 14 11.83 4.52 -12.15
N ILE A 15 13.05 4.67 -12.68
CA ILE A 15 14.26 4.78 -11.86
C ILE A 15 14.19 6.04 -11.01
N GLU A 16 13.93 7.20 -11.60
CA GLU A 16 13.85 8.47 -10.87
C GLU A 16 12.76 8.45 -9.80
N LEU A 17 11.58 7.89 -10.10
CA LEU A 17 10.52 7.70 -9.11
C LEU A 17 10.95 6.79 -7.96
N SER A 18 11.69 5.71 -8.25
CA SER A 18 12.23 4.83 -7.22
C SER A 18 13.19 5.56 -6.27
N TRP A 19 14.03 6.44 -6.82
CA TRP A 19 14.94 7.27 -6.02
C TRP A 19 14.16 8.24 -5.12
N ILE A 20 13.14 8.90 -5.65
CA ILE A 20 12.27 9.80 -4.86
C ILE A 20 11.61 9.02 -3.72
N MET A 21 11.07 7.83 -4.00
CA MET A 21 10.44 7.00 -2.98
C MET A 21 11.42 6.57 -1.88
N ASN A 22 12.68 6.28 -2.22
CA ASN A 22 13.72 5.98 -1.22
C ASN A 22 14.05 7.19 -0.35
N VAL A 23 14.19 8.37 -0.94
CA VAL A 23 14.47 9.61 -0.19
C VAL A 23 13.33 9.93 0.77
N ILE A 24 12.07 9.70 0.38
CA ILE A 24 10.91 9.88 1.26
C ILE A 24 10.98 8.92 2.45
N ASP A 25 11.27 7.63 2.21
CA ASP A 25 11.40 6.63 3.28
C ASP A 25 12.54 7.00 4.26
N GLU A 26 13.71 7.39 3.75
CA GLU A 26 14.85 7.83 4.58
C GLU A 26 14.52 9.07 5.43
N ILE A 27 13.82 10.05 4.86
CA ILE A 27 13.40 11.25 5.60
C ILE A 27 12.38 10.85 6.68
N ALA A 28 11.37 10.05 6.33
CA ALA A 28 10.35 9.61 7.26
C ALA A 28 10.97 8.87 8.46
N GLU A 29 11.88 7.93 8.20
CA GLU A 29 12.59 7.18 9.24
C GLU A 29 13.44 8.11 10.12
N LYS A 30 14.19 9.03 9.53
CA LYS A 30 15.05 9.96 10.26
C LYS A 30 14.29 10.87 11.23
N TYR A 31 13.08 11.28 10.87
CA TYR A 31 12.23 12.14 11.69
C TYR A 31 11.21 11.35 12.54
N GLY A 32 11.18 10.02 12.43
CA GLY A 32 10.22 9.17 13.14
C GLY A 32 8.78 9.42 12.71
N ILE A 33 8.55 9.81 11.46
CA ILE A 33 7.23 10.05 10.88
C ILE A 33 6.70 8.73 10.34
N GLU A 34 5.65 8.18 10.95
CA GLU A 34 4.91 7.05 10.41
C GLU A 34 3.46 7.47 10.14
N THR A 35 3.17 7.81 8.88
CA THR A 35 1.80 8.01 8.36
C THR A 35 1.41 6.88 7.43
N TYR A 36 0.12 6.79 7.09
CA TYR A 36 -0.38 5.82 6.14
C TYR A 36 0.41 5.82 4.82
N GLU A 37 0.63 7.00 4.22
CA GLU A 37 1.34 7.16 2.95
C GLU A 37 2.82 6.74 3.05
N THR A 38 3.49 7.07 4.15
CA THR A 38 4.90 6.68 4.32
C THR A 38 5.05 5.16 4.38
N ILE A 39 4.08 4.45 4.96
CA ILE A 39 4.07 2.98 5.00
C ILE A 39 3.80 2.40 3.62
N LEU A 40 2.83 2.94 2.87
CA LEU A 40 2.59 2.51 1.49
C LEU A 40 3.85 2.62 0.64
N ILE A 41 4.56 3.75 0.74
CA ILE A 41 5.81 3.99 0.03
C ILE A 41 6.89 3.00 0.47
N LYS A 42 7.11 2.86 1.78
CA LYS A 42 8.12 1.96 2.36
C LYS A 42 7.96 0.51 1.90
N TYR A 43 6.73 0.01 1.90
CA TYR A 43 6.44 -1.38 1.51
C TYR A 43 6.08 -1.55 0.03
N ARG A 44 6.19 -0.48 -0.78
CA ARG A 44 5.91 -0.50 -2.22
C ARG A 44 4.52 -1.08 -2.55
N VAL A 45 3.54 -0.76 -1.70
CA VAL A 45 2.15 -1.17 -1.90
C VAL A 45 1.64 -0.53 -3.18
N GLN A 46 1.09 -1.35 -4.07
CA GLN A 46 0.60 -0.89 -5.36
C GLN A 46 -0.75 -0.16 -5.21
N PRO A 47 -1.10 0.75 -6.12
CA PRO A 47 -2.37 1.49 -6.04
C PRO A 47 -3.61 0.59 -5.96
N GLU A 48 -3.63 -0.53 -6.68
CA GLU A 48 -4.73 -1.49 -6.63
C GLU A 48 -4.79 -2.24 -5.29
N GLU A 49 -3.64 -2.42 -4.63
CA GLU A 49 -3.57 -3.04 -3.30
C GLU A 49 -4.09 -2.08 -2.23
N GLU A 50 -3.64 -0.82 -2.28
CA GLU A 50 -4.13 0.27 -1.42
C GLU A 50 -5.67 0.40 -1.53
N GLN A 51 -6.21 0.42 -2.74
CA GLN A 51 -7.66 0.51 -2.96
C GLN A 51 -8.44 -0.63 -2.28
N CYS A 52 -7.88 -1.84 -2.25
CA CYS A 52 -8.53 -2.98 -1.61
C CYS A 52 -8.48 -2.87 -0.09
N ILE A 53 -7.37 -2.39 0.45
CA ILE A 53 -7.19 -2.12 1.89
C ILE A 53 -8.15 -1.01 2.32
N ASP A 54 -8.18 0.12 1.63
CA ASP A 54 -9.07 1.25 1.93
C ASP A 54 -10.55 0.84 1.84
N LYS A 55 -10.92 0.05 0.83
CA LYS A 55 -12.27 -0.50 0.72
C LYS A 55 -12.63 -1.36 1.93
N PHE A 56 -11.73 -2.24 2.37
CA PHE A 56 -11.95 -3.07 3.54
C PHE A 56 -12.14 -2.21 4.80
N ILE A 57 -11.26 -1.24 5.03
CA ILE A 57 -11.34 -0.34 6.18
C ILE A 57 -12.65 0.45 6.18
N ALA A 58 -13.06 1.00 5.03
CA ALA A 58 -14.29 1.77 4.92
C ALA A 58 -15.56 0.94 5.24
N LEU A 59 -15.56 -0.35 4.89
CA LEU A 59 -16.69 -1.25 5.16
C LEU A 59 -16.74 -1.74 6.62
N HIS A 60 -15.57 -1.88 7.25
CA HIS A 60 -15.44 -2.55 8.54
C HIS A 60 -14.91 -1.66 9.67
N VAL A 61 -14.87 -0.34 9.49
CA VAL A 61 -14.23 0.61 10.43
C VAL A 61 -14.64 0.43 11.90
N ASN A 62 -15.91 0.05 12.16
CA ASN A 62 -16.45 -0.14 13.50
C ASN A 62 -16.17 -1.54 14.10
N GLU A 63 -15.75 -2.50 13.27
CA GLU A 63 -15.59 -3.91 13.63
C GLU A 63 -14.13 -4.39 13.52
N LEU A 64 -13.19 -3.50 13.16
CA LEU A 64 -11.78 -3.83 12.94
C LEU A 64 -11.10 -4.56 14.11
N GLU A 65 -11.49 -4.28 15.37
CA GLU A 65 -10.91 -4.94 16.55
C GLU A 65 -11.39 -6.38 16.75
N SER A 66 -12.49 -6.76 16.10
CA SER A 66 -13.11 -8.08 16.25
C SER A 66 -12.65 -9.10 15.21
N LEU A 67 -12.02 -8.63 14.13
CA LEU A 67 -11.58 -9.45 13.02
C LEU A 67 -10.14 -9.92 13.22
N SER A 68 -9.90 -11.20 12.95
CA SER A 68 -8.54 -11.74 12.91
C SER A 68 -7.82 -11.33 11.62
N ILE A 69 -6.50 -11.22 11.66
CA ILE A 69 -5.70 -10.91 10.47
C ILE A 69 -5.93 -11.90 9.31
N ILE A 70 -6.21 -13.17 9.63
CA ILE A 70 -6.53 -14.18 8.62
C ILE A 70 -7.83 -13.85 7.87
N GLU A 71 -8.85 -13.35 8.58
CA GLU A 71 -10.12 -12.95 7.98
C GLU A 71 -9.97 -11.68 7.15
N ILE A 72 -9.26 -10.69 7.69
CA ILE A 72 -8.89 -9.46 7.01
C ILE A 72 -8.18 -9.77 5.68
N GLN A 73 -7.12 -10.57 5.72
CA GLN A 73 -6.33 -10.96 4.55
C GLN A 73 -7.18 -11.67 3.51
N LYS A 74 -8.03 -12.60 3.93
CA LYS A 74 -8.92 -13.33 3.02
C LYS A 74 -9.91 -12.41 2.31
N GLU A 75 -10.44 -11.43 3.02
CA GLU A 75 -11.41 -10.50 2.46
C GLU A 75 -10.76 -9.48 1.51
N ILE A 76 -9.62 -8.90 1.90
CA ILE A 76 -8.84 -8.01 1.04
C ILE A 76 -8.38 -8.75 -0.22
N ALA A 77 -7.91 -10.00 -0.08
CA ALA A 77 -7.53 -10.83 -1.21
C ALA A 77 -8.69 -11.10 -2.17
N SER A 78 -9.92 -11.27 -1.64
CA SER A 78 -11.14 -11.38 -2.46
C SER A 78 -11.39 -10.12 -3.27
N TYR A 79 -11.28 -8.94 -2.64
CA TYR A 79 -11.42 -7.65 -3.34
C TYR A 79 -10.35 -7.46 -4.41
N TYR A 80 -9.10 -7.78 -4.09
CA TYR A 80 -7.98 -7.67 -5.02
C TYR A 80 -8.13 -8.61 -6.22
N PHE A 81 -8.48 -9.87 -5.99
CA PHE A 81 -8.73 -10.82 -7.07
C PHE A 81 -9.91 -10.40 -7.93
N ALA A 82 -10.98 -9.85 -7.34
CA ALA A 82 -12.11 -9.34 -8.10
C ALA A 82 -11.69 -8.19 -9.05
N LEU A 83 -10.84 -7.28 -8.57
CA LEU A 83 -10.35 -6.10 -9.29
C LEU A 83 -9.32 -6.45 -10.38
N THR A 84 -8.28 -7.22 -10.05
CA THR A 84 -7.09 -7.40 -10.89
C THR A 84 -6.99 -8.79 -11.55
N LYS A 85 -7.77 -9.77 -11.06
CA LYS A 85 -7.63 -11.20 -11.37
C LYS A 85 -6.27 -11.79 -10.98
N ARG A 86 -5.54 -11.16 -10.05
CA ARG A 86 -4.24 -11.61 -9.55
C ARG A 86 -4.33 -12.07 -8.09
N GLN A 87 -3.35 -12.86 -7.68
CA GLN A 87 -3.23 -13.30 -6.28
C GLN A 87 -2.72 -12.15 -5.40
N TRP A 88 -3.21 -12.12 -4.18
CA TRP A 88 -2.78 -11.18 -3.14
C TRP A 88 -1.48 -11.66 -2.48
N HIS A 89 -0.55 -10.73 -2.24
CA HIS A 89 0.78 -11.06 -1.70
C HIS A 89 1.27 -10.09 -0.61
N VAL A 90 0.49 -9.08 -0.22
CA VAL A 90 0.91 -8.15 0.83
C VAL A 90 0.94 -8.90 2.17
N ALA A 91 2.04 -8.78 2.88
CA ALA A 91 2.28 -9.49 4.13
C ALA A 91 1.36 -9.02 5.26
N ASP A 92 1.06 -9.93 6.18
CA ASP A 92 0.15 -9.72 7.32
C ASP A 92 0.55 -8.51 8.17
N ASP A 93 1.84 -8.39 8.47
CA ASP A 93 2.39 -7.30 9.28
C ASP A 93 2.18 -5.92 8.64
N VAL A 94 2.30 -5.84 7.31
CA VAL A 94 2.06 -4.60 6.55
C VAL A 94 0.58 -4.23 6.60
N VAL A 95 -0.31 -5.21 6.40
CA VAL A 95 -1.77 -4.99 6.44
C VAL A 95 -2.22 -4.56 7.83
N GLU A 96 -1.75 -5.23 8.90
CA GLU A 96 -2.04 -4.85 10.28
C GLU A 96 -1.58 -3.41 10.57
N LYS A 97 -0.37 -3.06 10.12
CA LYS A 97 0.19 -1.72 10.35
C LYS A 97 -0.63 -0.64 9.65
N LEU A 98 -1.01 -0.86 8.38
CA LEU A 98 -1.82 0.06 7.59
C LEU A 98 -3.21 0.25 8.19
N ILE A 99 -3.89 -0.83 8.57
CA ILE A 99 -5.22 -0.78 9.19
C ILE A 99 -5.17 -0.03 10.52
N LYS A 100 -4.16 -0.30 11.35
CA LYS A 100 -4.00 0.36 12.65
C LYS A 100 -3.85 1.87 12.49
N ILE A 101 -2.94 2.32 11.63
CA ILE A 101 -2.72 3.76 11.41
C ILE A 101 -3.98 4.42 10.86
N ARG A 102 -4.61 3.83 9.85
CA ARG A 102 -5.81 4.41 9.25
C ARG A 102 -6.97 4.49 10.23
N LYS A 103 -7.13 3.49 11.09
CA LYS A 103 -8.12 3.53 12.16
C LYS A 103 -7.84 4.68 13.14
N ASP A 104 -6.59 4.83 13.56
CA ASP A 104 -6.20 5.91 14.46
C ASP A 104 -6.43 7.28 13.79
N GLU A 105 -6.25 7.42 12.48
CA GLU A 105 -6.56 8.63 11.72
C GLU A 105 -8.06 8.92 11.60
N LEU A 106 -8.92 7.89 11.54
CA LEU A 106 -10.37 8.03 11.33
C LEU A 106 -11.17 8.21 12.63
N LEU A 107 -10.65 7.74 13.76
CA LEU A 107 -11.33 7.78 15.07
C LEU A 107 -10.83 8.90 15.99
N ASN A 108 -9.79 9.64 15.58
CA ASN A 108 -9.34 10.88 16.21
C ASN A 108 -9.93 12.11 15.52
#